data_AF-A0AAJ5W353-F1
#
_entry.id   AF-A0AAJ5W353-F1
#
_cell.length_a   1.000
_cell.length_b   1.000
_cell.length_c   1.000
_cell.angle_alpha   90.00
_cell.angle_beta   90.00
_cell.angle_gamma   90.00
#
_symmetry.space_group_name_H-M   'P 1'
#
loop_
_entity.id
_entity.type
_entity.pdbx_description
1 polymer ?
#
loop_
_entity_poly.entity_id
_entity_poly.type
_entity_poly.pdbx_seq_one_letter_code
_entity_poly.pdbx_strand_id
1 'polypeptide(L)'
;MSSSFALPEPHVTVRRFSIPARAPRPSAMWGATVLCLGILIAALTTTDPVWWHLHFSRLGTFADASGYTFNTGVVISGLVIAAAGIPLAVNLATALSEGRVADARAARLLPPLLVTLGLCLALIGMIPLTLNEFAHDRAANGVMLSFLGLVVVSRKTLPELPRLLPRYALTAVVVLVVGITLMFVGILNLAAFEVLAFGGVLSWVHLLERAVRRLGVTAPTIAALDVDIDIEAEAVRAAAHDSIARGSRRRRPVTSDARSRRRIVANRRPATARSAASGRGVTSDLRGAVVDEDRRADFPRPARTARASVRVRRVVRGHRPPSIDRV
;
A
#
# COMPACT_ATOMS: atom_id res chain seq x y z
N MET A 1 -6.98 -26.49 74.36
CA MET A 1 -7.14 -26.99 72.97
C MET A 1 -7.97 -25.95 72.22
N SER A 2 -7.32 -25.07 71.46
CA SER A 2 -7.99 -24.04 70.66
C SER A 2 -7.56 -24.22 69.21
N SER A 3 -8.42 -24.85 68.43
CA SER A 3 -8.21 -25.15 67.02
C SER A 3 -8.53 -23.88 66.21
N SER A 4 -7.50 -23.24 65.66
CA SER A 4 -7.66 -22.10 64.75
C SER A 4 -7.98 -22.63 63.35
N PHE A 5 -9.20 -22.38 62.88
CA PHE A 5 -9.66 -22.72 61.55
C PHE A 5 -9.18 -21.65 60.56
N ALA A 6 -8.09 -21.94 59.85
CA ALA A 6 -7.55 -21.09 58.79
C ALA A 6 -8.38 -21.27 57.51
N LEU A 7 -9.00 -20.20 57.04
CA LEU A 7 -9.69 -20.16 55.74
C LEU A 7 -8.65 -20.13 54.61
N PRO A 8 -8.85 -20.89 53.51
CA PRO A 8 -7.96 -20.87 52.35
C PRO A 8 -8.13 -19.58 51.54
N GLU A 9 -7.04 -18.85 51.35
CA GLU A 9 -6.96 -17.66 50.50
C GLU A 9 -7.26 -18.01 49.03
N PRO A 10 -8.13 -17.26 48.33
CA PRO A 10 -8.43 -17.50 46.92
C PRO A 10 -7.24 -17.08 46.06
N HIS A 11 -6.53 -18.06 45.50
CA HIS A 11 -5.48 -17.83 44.52
C HIS A 11 -6.11 -17.35 43.20
N VAL A 12 -6.08 -16.04 42.94
CA VAL A 12 -6.45 -15.48 41.64
C VAL A 12 -5.36 -15.83 40.64
N THR A 13 -5.53 -16.94 39.94
CA THR A 13 -4.62 -17.38 38.88
C THR A 13 -4.80 -16.47 37.66
N VAL A 14 -4.07 -15.35 37.62
CA VAL A 14 -3.96 -14.50 36.43
C VAL A 14 -3.21 -15.28 35.36
N ARG A 15 -3.94 -15.91 34.44
CA ARG A 15 -3.38 -16.64 33.31
C ARG A 15 -2.70 -15.63 32.38
N ARG A 16 -1.38 -15.45 32.52
CA ARG A 16 -0.57 -14.66 31.59
C ARG A 16 -0.60 -15.36 30.23
N PHE A 17 -1.42 -14.85 29.31
CA PHE A 17 -1.32 -15.23 27.91
C PHE A 17 0.04 -14.73 27.38
N SER A 18 1.01 -15.65 27.30
CA SER A 18 2.26 -15.44 26.60
C SER A 18 1.98 -15.45 25.10
N ILE A 19 1.77 -14.27 24.52
CA ILE A 19 1.75 -14.10 23.06
C ILE A 19 3.15 -14.47 22.55
N PRO A 20 3.27 -15.35 21.54
CA PRO A 20 4.56 -15.76 21.00
C PRO A 20 5.36 -14.53 20.57
N ALA A 21 6.62 -14.47 20.99
CA ALA A 21 7.52 -13.31 20.91
C ALA A 21 7.81 -12.79 19.48
N ARG A 22 7.35 -13.48 18.44
CA ARG A 22 7.73 -13.24 17.03
C ARG A 22 6.56 -13.15 16.06
N ALA A 23 5.34 -12.90 16.53
CA ALA A 23 4.27 -12.51 15.60
C ALA A 23 4.52 -11.07 15.13
N PRO A 24 4.54 -10.78 13.80
CA PRO A 24 4.64 -9.42 13.32
C PRO A 24 3.47 -8.62 13.89
N ARG A 25 3.78 -7.59 14.68
CA ARG A 25 2.74 -6.73 15.27
C ARG A 25 2.04 -5.99 14.13
N PRO A 26 0.69 -5.97 14.11
CA PRO A 26 -0.02 -5.17 13.12
C PRO A 26 0.44 -3.72 13.23
N SER A 27 0.72 -3.10 12.09
CA SER A 27 1.16 -1.71 11.99
C SER A 27 0.64 -1.10 10.71
N ALA A 28 0.51 0.23 10.67
CA ALA A 28 0.12 0.95 9.47
C ALA A 28 1.04 0.68 8.27
N MET A 29 2.32 0.36 8.53
CA MET A 29 3.26 -0.01 7.47
C MET A 29 2.89 -1.36 6.83
N TRP A 30 2.51 -2.37 7.62
CA TRP A 30 2.01 -3.64 7.08
C TRP A 30 0.73 -3.44 6.28
N GLY A 31 -0.20 -2.62 6.80
CA GLY A 31 -1.40 -2.24 6.06
C GLY A 31 -1.08 -1.57 4.73
N ALA A 32 -0.13 -0.62 4.72
CA ALA A 32 0.32 0.05 3.51
C ALA A 32 0.96 -0.91 2.50
N THR A 33 1.79 -1.85 2.95
CA THR A 33 2.39 -2.87 2.08
C THR A 33 1.32 -3.74 1.41
N VAL A 34 0.32 -4.20 2.16
CA VAL A 34 -0.81 -4.98 1.62
C VAL A 34 -1.59 -4.16 0.60
N LEU A 35 -1.88 -2.89 0.91
CA LEU A 35 -2.58 -2.00 0.00
C LEU A 35 -1.82 -1.80 -1.31
N CYS A 36 -0.53 -1.45 -1.22
CA CYS A 36 0.32 -1.25 -2.39
C CYS A 36 0.42 -2.51 -3.25
N LEU A 37 0.53 -3.68 -2.63
CA LEU A 37 0.57 -4.95 -3.36
C LEU A 37 -0.77 -5.25 -4.04
N GLY A 38 -1.90 -5.02 -3.36
CA GLY A 38 -3.23 -5.19 -3.94
C GLY A 38 -3.47 -4.26 -5.13
N ILE A 39 -3.08 -2.98 -5.00
CA ILE A 39 -3.14 -2.00 -6.10
C ILE A 39 -2.25 -2.45 -7.26
N LEU A 40 -1.01 -2.84 -6.99
CA LEU A 40 -0.05 -3.23 -8.04
C LEU A 40 -0.54 -4.47 -8.81
N ILE A 41 -0.99 -5.51 -8.12
CA ILE A 41 -1.49 -6.72 -8.78
C ILE A 41 -2.75 -6.39 -9.58
N ALA A 42 -3.68 -5.59 -9.04
CA ALA A 42 -4.88 -5.18 -9.76
C ALA A 42 -4.54 -4.35 -11.02
N ALA A 43 -3.63 -3.38 -10.90
CA ALA A 43 -3.17 -2.55 -12.00
C ALA A 43 -2.46 -3.34 -13.10
N LEU A 44 -1.73 -4.40 -12.75
CA LEU A 44 -1.04 -5.27 -13.71
C LEU A 44 -1.97 -6.29 -14.39
N THR A 45 -3.10 -6.61 -13.77
CA THR A 45 -4.03 -7.66 -14.24
C THR A 45 -5.34 -7.11 -14.80
N THR A 46 -5.58 -5.80 -14.67
CA THR A 46 -6.79 -5.15 -15.18
C THR A 46 -6.83 -5.14 -16.71
N THR A 47 -8.04 -5.26 -17.24
CA THR A 47 -8.32 -5.21 -18.68
C THR A 47 -8.46 -3.78 -19.22
N ASP A 48 -8.60 -2.78 -18.34
CA ASP A 48 -8.77 -1.37 -18.70
C ASP A 48 -7.42 -0.66 -18.83
N PRO A 49 -6.94 -0.30 -20.04
CA PRO A 49 -5.66 0.36 -20.23
C PRO A 49 -5.64 1.81 -19.76
N VAL A 50 -6.77 2.40 -19.35
CA VAL A 50 -6.88 3.79 -18.91
C VAL A 50 -7.42 3.90 -17.49
N TRP A 51 -7.26 2.84 -16.68
CA TRP A 51 -7.75 2.77 -15.30
C TRP A 51 -7.29 3.97 -14.43
N TRP A 52 -6.10 4.52 -14.69
CA TRP A 52 -5.51 5.63 -13.94
C TRP A 52 -6.08 7.02 -14.29
N HIS A 53 -6.94 7.15 -15.30
CA HIS A 53 -7.43 8.46 -15.75
C HIS A 53 -8.40 9.13 -14.78
N LEU A 54 -9.17 8.34 -14.02
CA LEU A 54 -10.18 8.86 -13.09
C LEU A 54 -9.68 8.74 -11.64
N HIS A 55 -9.86 7.59 -11.00
CA HIS A 55 -9.57 7.34 -9.58
C HIS A 55 -9.14 5.88 -9.36
N PHE A 56 -8.37 5.59 -8.31
CA PHE A 56 -7.93 4.24 -7.93
C PHE A 56 -9.08 3.29 -7.68
N SER A 57 -10.16 3.76 -7.05
CA SER A 57 -11.33 2.93 -6.78
C SER A 57 -11.94 2.35 -8.07
N ARG A 58 -11.58 2.86 -9.26
CA ARG A 58 -11.96 2.29 -10.55
C ARG A 58 -11.45 0.86 -10.71
N LEU A 59 -10.25 0.55 -10.20
CA LEU A 59 -9.72 -0.82 -10.21
C LEU A 59 -10.67 -1.78 -9.48
N GLY A 60 -11.34 -1.31 -8.42
CA GLY A 60 -12.33 -2.09 -7.66
C GLY A 60 -13.72 -2.19 -8.29
N THR A 61 -13.98 -1.53 -9.43
CA THR A 61 -15.32 -1.52 -10.07
C THR A 61 -15.57 -2.69 -11.01
N PHE A 62 -14.51 -3.36 -11.47
CA PHE A 62 -14.60 -4.45 -12.41
C PHE A 62 -15.05 -5.74 -11.72
N ALA A 63 -15.94 -6.49 -12.38
CA ALA A 63 -16.38 -7.82 -11.93
C ALA A 63 -15.40 -8.93 -12.37
N ASP A 64 -14.10 -8.66 -12.28
CA ASP A 64 -13.02 -9.57 -12.69
C ASP A 64 -11.99 -9.75 -11.56
N ALA A 65 -10.97 -10.59 -11.81
CA ALA A 65 -9.93 -10.89 -10.82
C ALA A 65 -9.19 -9.63 -10.34
N SER A 66 -9.07 -8.59 -11.18
CA SER A 66 -8.40 -7.34 -10.82
C SER A 66 -9.21 -6.55 -9.78
N GLY A 67 -10.54 -6.46 -9.97
CA GLY A 67 -11.44 -5.83 -9.02
C GLY A 67 -11.51 -6.55 -7.68
N TYR A 68 -11.61 -7.88 -7.70
CA TYR A 68 -11.55 -8.68 -6.47
C TYR A 68 -10.22 -8.50 -5.72
N THR A 69 -9.10 -8.47 -6.44
CA THR A 69 -7.77 -8.31 -5.84
C THR A 69 -7.60 -6.93 -5.19
N PHE A 70 -7.99 -5.86 -5.89
CA PHE A 70 -7.94 -4.50 -5.35
C PHE A 70 -8.79 -4.39 -4.08
N ASN A 71 -10.08 -4.77 -4.15
CA ASN A 71 -11.02 -4.65 -3.04
C ASN A 71 -10.59 -5.48 -1.83
N THR A 72 -10.13 -6.71 -2.06
CA THR A 72 -9.60 -7.58 -0.99
C THR A 72 -8.35 -6.97 -0.35
N GLY A 73 -7.43 -6.40 -1.15
CA GLY A 73 -6.26 -5.71 -0.65
C GLY A 73 -6.60 -4.51 0.24
N VAL A 74 -7.59 -3.70 -0.16
CA VAL A 74 -8.11 -2.57 0.63
C VAL A 74 -8.74 -3.06 1.94
N VAL A 75 -9.56 -4.11 1.90
CA VAL A 75 -10.18 -4.72 3.09
C VAL A 75 -9.12 -5.20 4.07
N ILE A 76 -8.17 -6.03 3.62
CA ILE A 76 -7.12 -6.57 4.49
C ILE A 76 -6.24 -5.45 5.04
N SER A 77 -5.88 -4.46 4.22
CA SER A 77 -5.13 -3.28 4.67
C SER A 77 -5.84 -2.55 5.80
N GLY A 78 -7.14 -2.24 5.62
CA GLY A 78 -7.97 -1.59 6.62
C GLY A 78 -8.06 -2.38 7.92
N LEU A 79 -8.24 -3.70 7.84
CA LEU A 79 -8.27 -4.58 9.01
C LEU A 79 -6.93 -4.64 9.74
N VAL A 80 -5.80 -4.67 9.02
CA VAL A 80 -4.45 -4.62 9.62
C VAL A 80 -4.22 -3.29 10.34
N ILE A 81 -4.65 -2.16 9.75
CA ILE A 81 -4.56 -0.84 10.36
C ILE A 81 -5.47 -0.75 11.60
N ALA A 82 -6.69 -1.29 11.53
CA ALA A 82 -7.57 -1.35 12.68
C ALA A 82 -6.96 -2.17 13.83
N ALA A 83 -6.37 -3.33 13.51
CA ALA A 83 -5.67 -4.17 14.47
C ALA A 83 -4.45 -3.47 15.10
N ALA A 84 -3.81 -2.53 14.40
CA ALA A 84 -2.72 -1.71 14.93
C ALA A 84 -3.17 -0.75 16.06
N GLY A 85 -4.49 -0.54 16.23
CA GLY A 85 -5.06 0.13 17.40
C GLY A 85 -4.72 -0.56 18.73
N ILE A 86 -4.55 -1.89 18.74
CA ILE A 86 -4.20 -2.66 19.93
C ILE A 86 -2.79 -2.30 20.45
N PRO A 87 -1.70 -2.46 19.66
CA PRO A 87 -0.37 -2.08 20.13
C PRO A 87 -0.28 -0.57 20.42
N LEU A 88 -1.03 0.28 19.71
CA LEU A 88 -1.11 1.71 20.03
C LEU A 88 -1.68 1.94 21.44
N ALA A 89 -2.80 1.30 21.78
CA ALA A 89 -3.42 1.39 23.10
C ALA A 89 -2.48 0.90 24.21
N VAL A 90 -1.84 -0.25 24.01
CA VAL A 90 -0.89 -0.84 24.97
C VAL A 90 0.27 0.12 25.24
N ASN A 91 0.91 0.64 24.19
CA ASN A 91 2.05 1.55 24.35
C ASN A 91 1.65 2.87 25.04
N LEU A 92 0.46 3.41 24.75
CA LEU A 92 -0.05 4.61 25.44
C LEU A 92 -0.37 4.34 26.91
N ALA A 93 -0.96 3.19 27.22
CA ALA A 93 -1.24 2.80 28.60
C ALA A 93 0.05 2.62 29.40
N THR A 94 1.07 1.97 28.82
CA THR A 94 2.40 1.85 29.43
C THR A 94 3.03 3.22 29.65
N ALA A 95 3.06 4.08 28.63
CA ALA A 95 3.62 5.42 28.73
C ALA A 95 2.92 6.28 29.80
N LEU A 96 1.60 6.14 29.95
CA LEU A 96 0.81 6.80 30.99
C LEU A 96 1.17 6.28 32.39
N SER A 97 1.26 4.96 32.57
CA SER A 97 1.63 4.35 33.86
C SER A 97 3.05 4.69 34.31
N GLU A 98 3.95 4.94 33.35
CA GLU A 98 5.34 5.31 33.60
C GLU A 98 5.55 6.84 33.67
N GLY A 99 4.47 7.63 33.61
CA GLY A 99 4.52 9.09 33.72
C GLY A 99 5.16 9.82 32.54
N ARG A 100 5.36 9.14 31.40
CA ARG A 100 5.92 9.74 30.16
C ARG A 100 4.89 10.47 29.31
N VAL A 101 3.61 10.23 29.57
CA VAL A 101 2.47 10.95 28.97
C VAL A 101 1.62 11.48 30.11
N ALA A 102 1.37 12.79 30.12
CA ALA A 102 0.58 13.41 31.18
C ALA A 102 -0.94 13.27 30.96
N ASP A 103 -1.40 13.31 29.69
CA ASP A 103 -2.84 13.35 29.38
C ASP A 103 -3.41 11.95 29.07
N ALA A 104 -4.22 11.43 29.99
CA ALA A 104 -4.92 10.17 29.85
C ALA A 104 -5.90 10.12 28.65
N ARG A 105 -6.30 11.28 28.10
CA ARG A 105 -7.15 11.35 26.89
C ARG A 105 -6.46 10.73 25.68
N ALA A 106 -5.12 10.78 25.61
CA ALA A 106 -4.36 10.18 24.52
C ALA A 106 -4.67 8.68 24.40
N ALA A 107 -4.58 7.95 25.52
CA ALA A 107 -4.85 6.52 25.60
C ALA A 107 -6.32 6.16 25.34
N ARG A 108 -7.25 7.07 25.65
CA ARG A 108 -8.70 6.84 25.45
C ARG A 108 -9.19 7.14 24.03
N LEU A 109 -8.61 8.14 23.37
CA LEU A 109 -9.14 8.66 22.10
C LEU A 109 -8.36 8.19 20.87
N LEU A 110 -7.03 8.07 20.94
CA LEU A 110 -6.23 7.72 19.75
C LEU A 110 -6.49 6.29 19.25
N PRO A 111 -6.55 5.24 20.11
CA PRO A 111 -6.83 3.89 19.63
C PRO A 111 -8.18 3.72 18.90
N PRO A 112 -9.34 4.17 19.45
CA PRO A 112 -10.60 4.01 18.73
C PRO A 112 -10.62 4.82 17.42
N LEU A 113 -9.99 6.00 17.37
CA LEU A 113 -9.86 6.76 16.12
C LEU A 113 -9.09 5.99 15.04
N LEU A 114 -7.98 5.32 15.41
CA LEU A 114 -7.22 4.48 14.48
C LEU A 114 -8.01 3.25 14.04
N VAL A 115 -8.75 2.62 14.97
CA VAL A 115 -9.63 1.48 14.67
C VAL A 115 -10.72 1.90 13.69
N THR A 116 -11.40 3.03 13.93
CA THR A 116 -12.41 3.57 13.02
C THR A 116 -11.82 3.91 11.66
N LEU A 117 -10.62 4.50 11.60
CA LEU A 117 -9.93 4.78 10.34
C LEU A 117 -9.72 3.50 9.51
N GLY A 118 -9.21 2.44 10.13
CA GLY A 118 -8.99 1.15 9.46
C GLY A 118 -10.31 0.47 9.04
N LEU A 119 -11.35 0.52 9.88
CA LEU A 119 -12.68 0.00 9.55
C LEU A 119 -13.31 0.75 8.37
N CYS A 120 -13.25 2.09 8.36
CA CYS A 120 -13.71 2.89 7.24
C CYS A 120 -12.96 2.54 5.96
N LEU A 121 -11.63 2.33 6.03
CA LEU A 121 -10.86 1.87 4.88
C LEU A 121 -11.30 0.47 4.42
N ALA A 122 -11.60 -0.45 5.32
CA ALA A 122 -12.12 -1.76 4.95
C ALA A 122 -13.51 -1.68 4.29
N LEU A 123 -14.37 -0.75 4.75
CA LEU A 123 -15.67 -0.51 4.14
C LEU A 123 -15.56 0.02 2.69
N ILE A 124 -14.55 0.85 2.39
CA ILE A 124 -14.27 1.32 1.02
C ILE A 124 -14.02 0.12 0.07
N GLY A 125 -13.28 -0.89 0.51
CA GLY A 125 -13.04 -2.10 -0.28
C GLY A 125 -14.25 -3.05 -0.32
N MET A 126 -15.06 -3.08 0.73
CA MET A 126 -16.26 -3.93 0.81
C MET A 126 -17.43 -3.40 -0.03
N ILE A 127 -17.49 -2.08 -0.22
CA ILE A 127 -18.56 -1.40 -0.96
C ILE A 127 -17.93 -0.75 -2.19
N PRO A 128 -17.81 -1.47 -3.32
CA PRO A 128 -17.33 -0.89 -4.56
C PRO A 128 -18.19 0.30 -5.00
N LEU A 129 -17.56 1.25 -5.69
CA LEU A 129 -18.21 2.48 -6.15
C LEU A 129 -19.47 2.20 -7.02
N THR A 130 -19.44 1.11 -7.80
CA THR A 130 -20.57 0.67 -8.65
C THR A 130 -21.74 0.12 -7.86
N LEU A 131 -21.53 -0.34 -6.63
CA LEU A 131 -22.58 -0.93 -5.80
C LEU A 131 -23.35 0.15 -5.04
N ASN A 132 -22.64 1.10 -4.42
CA ASN A 132 -23.25 2.23 -3.71
C ASN A 132 -22.26 3.37 -3.53
N GLU A 133 -22.26 4.32 -4.45
CA GLU A 133 -21.42 5.53 -4.44
C GLU A 133 -21.58 6.32 -3.13
N PHE A 134 -22.83 6.52 -2.67
CA PHE A 134 -23.11 7.25 -1.45
C PHE A 134 -22.47 6.60 -0.22
N ALA A 135 -22.57 5.29 -0.07
CA ALA A 135 -21.98 4.56 1.05
C ALA A 135 -20.44 4.54 0.96
N HIS A 136 -19.88 4.41 -0.25
CA HIS A 136 -18.45 4.50 -0.50
C HIS A 136 -17.89 5.86 -0.06
N ASP A 137 -18.54 6.95 -0.46
CA ASP A 137 -18.14 8.31 -0.10
C ASP A 137 -18.23 8.58 1.40
N ARG A 138 -19.23 7.99 2.08
CA ARG A 138 -19.33 8.09 3.54
C ARG A 138 -18.22 7.33 4.25
N ALA A 139 -17.81 6.18 3.72
CA ALA A 139 -16.66 5.44 4.23
C ALA A 139 -15.36 6.25 4.02
N ALA A 140 -15.16 6.84 2.84
CA ALA A 140 -14.02 7.72 2.54
C ALA A 140 -13.96 8.95 3.47
N ASN A 141 -15.09 9.62 3.67
CA ASN A 141 -15.20 10.73 4.64
C ASN A 141 -14.89 10.27 6.08
N GLY A 142 -15.27 9.04 6.44
CA GLY A 142 -14.93 8.43 7.73
C GLY A 142 -13.41 8.32 7.94
N VAL A 143 -12.66 7.84 6.94
CA VAL A 143 -11.18 7.81 6.99
C VAL A 143 -10.63 9.21 7.25
N MET A 144 -11.13 10.22 6.53
CA MET A 144 -10.65 11.59 6.63
C MET A 144 -10.97 12.23 8.00
N LEU A 145 -12.18 12.01 8.53
CA LEU A 145 -12.58 12.48 9.86
C LEU A 145 -11.80 11.80 10.98
N SER A 146 -11.60 10.47 10.89
CA SER A 146 -10.77 9.75 11.87
C SER A 146 -9.32 10.22 11.83
N PHE A 147 -8.76 10.47 10.65
CA PHE A 147 -7.42 11.01 10.50
C PHE A 147 -7.29 12.41 11.10
N LEU A 148 -8.25 13.31 10.80
CA LEU A 148 -8.28 14.65 11.40
C LEU A 148 -8.38 14.56 12.93
N GLY A 149 -9.22 13.66 13.45
CA GLY A 149 -9.31 13.37 14.87
C GLY A 149 -7.97 12.94 15.45
N LEU A 150 -7.26 12.01 14.80
CA LEU A 150 -5.94 11.56 15.24
C LEU A 150 -4.95 12.72 15.33
N VAL A 151 -4.87 13.57 14.30
CA VAL A 151 -3.95 14.72 14.25
C VAL A 151 -4.28 15.74 15.35
N VAL A 152 -5.56 16.07 15.52
CA VAL A 152 -6.01 17.06 16.52
C VAL A 152 -5.79 16.54 17.94
N VAL A 153 -6.19 15.30 18.21
CA VAL A 153 -6.01 14.67 19.52
C VAL A 153 -4.52 14.53 19.82
N SER A 154 -3.72 13.97 18.92
CA SER A 154 -2.28 13.79 19.15
C SER A 154 -1.59 15.11 19.45
N ARG A 155 -1.94 16.18 18.74
CA ARG A 155 -1.36 17.51 18.97
C ARG A 155 -1.74 18.08 20.34
N LYS A 156 -2.97 17.83 20.82
CA LYS A 156 -3.47 18.37 22.09
C LYS A 156 -3.03 17.57 23.29
N THR A 157 -3.00 16.25 23.18
CA THR A 157 -2.81 15.33 24.32
C THR A 157 -1.39 14.79 24.43
N LEU A 158 -0.57 14.91 23.39
CA LEU A 158 0.80 14.39 23.36
C LEU A 158 1.84 15.46 22.96
N PRO A 159 2.04 16.52 23.78
CA PRO A 159 3.07 17.53 23.53
C PRO A 159 4.51 16.97 23.58
N GLU A 160 4.70 15.79 24.16
CA GLU A 160 5.99 15.11 24.29
C GLU A 160 6.49 14.50 22.96
N LEU A 161 5.61 14.41 21.96
CA LEU A 161 5.96 13.87 20.65
C LEU A 161 6.93 14.78 19.87
N PRO A 162 7.76 14.20 18.98
CA PRO A 162 8.68 14.98 18.17
C PRO A 162 7.92 15.99 17.29
N ARG A 163 8.45 17.22 17.23
CA ARG A 163 7.90 18.31 16.38
C ARG A 163 7.81 17.96 14.89
N LEU A 164 8.45 16.88 14.46
CA LEU A 164 8.33 16.34 13.11
C LEU A 164 6.90 15.89 12.79
N LEU A 165 6.16 15.33 13.74
CA LEU A 165 4.82 14.79 13.50
C LEU A 165 3.79 15.87 13.11
N PRO A 166 3.66 17.00 13.84
CA PRO A 166 2.79 18.09 13.41
C PRO A 166 3.30 18.82 12.16
N ARG A 167 4.63 18.87 11.94
CA ARG A 167 5.18 19.39 10.68
C ARG A 167 4.79 18.54 9.48
N TYR A 168 4.89 17.21 9.60
CA TYR A 168 4.45 16.30 8.55
C TYR A 168 2.96 16.44 8.28
N ALA A 169 2.11 16.51 9.32
CA ALA A 169 0.68 16.75 9.15
C ALA A 169 0.42 18.05 8.38
N LEU A 170 1.12 19.14 8.73
CA LEU A 170 1.01 20.41 8.01
C LEU A 170 1.46 20.28 6.56
N THR A 171 2.60 19.64 6.30
CA THR A 171 3.09 19.39 4.94
C THR A 171 2.10 18.56 4.14
N ALA A 172 1.52 17.51 4.71
CA ALA A 172 0.50 16.70 4.06
C ALA A 172 -0.74 17.53 3.71
N VAL A 173 -1.21 18.38 4.63
CA VAL A 173 -2.33 19.30 4.35
C VAL A 173 -1.99 20.26 3.20
N VAL A 174 -0.80 20.86 3.20
CA VAL A 174 -0.36 21.74 2.11
C VAL A 174 -0.31 20.98 0.78
N VAL A 175 0.27 19.78 0.77
CA VAL A 175 0.32 18.92 -0.42
C VAL A 175 -1.09 18.60 -0.92
N LEU A 176 -2.05 18.33 -0.03
CA LEU A 176 -3.43 18.06 -0.42
C LEU A 176 -4.13 19.30 -0.97
N VAL A 177 -3.98 20.47 -0.34
CA VAL A 177 -4.56 21.73 -0.83
C VAL A 177 -3.99 22.09 -2.21
N VAL A 178 -2.67 21.96 -2.39
CA VAL A 178 -2.03 22.14 -3.70
C VAL A 178 -2.54 21.10 -4.69
N GLY A 179 -2.65 19.83 -4.30
CA GLY A 179 -3.18 18.75 -5.13
C GLY A 179 -4.61 19.01 -5.61
N ILE A 180 -5.49 19.48 -4.73
CA ILE A 180 -6.86 19.90 -5.08
C ILE A 180 -6.81 21.04 -6.09
N THR A 181 -5.95 22.03 -5.88
CA THR A 181 -5.79 23.17 -6.80
C THR A 181 -5.32 22.71 -8.17
N LEU A 182 -4.32 21.81 -8.23
CA LEU A 182 -3.83 21.22 -9.48
C LEU A 182 -4.89 20.38 -10.19
N MET A 183 -5.79 19.75 -9.44
CA MET A 183 -6.91 19.00 -9.98
C MET A 183 -7.94 19.92 -10.64
N PHE A 184 -8.27 21.07 -10.03
CA PHE A 184 -9.14 22.07 -10.64
C PHE A 184 -8.58 22.66 -11.95
N VAL A 185 -7.25 22.77 -12.05
CA VAL A 185 -6.57 23.25 -13.27
C VAL A 185 -6.43 22.13 -14.32
N GLY A 186 -6.76 20.88 -13.98
CA GLY A 186 -6.68 19.73 -14.88
C GLY A 186 -5.27 19.15 -15.06
N ILE A 187 -4.31 19.55 -14.20
CA ILE A 187 -2.93 19.05 -14.22
C ILE A 187 -2.84 17.70 -13.50
N LEU A 188 -3.59 17.55 -12.41
CA LEU A 188 -3.60 16.35 -11.58
C LEU A 188 -4.97 15.65 -11.72
N ASN A 189 -5.00 14.36 -12.02
CA ASN A 189 -6.23 13.59 -11.95
C ASN A 189 -6.51 13.12 -10.50
N LEU A 190 -7.73 12.65 -10.26
CA LEU A 190 -8.15 12.23 -8.93
C LEU A 190 -7.35 11.00 -8.44
N ALA A 191 -6.97 10.07 -9.32
CA ALA A 191 -6.12 8.94 -8.97
C ALA A 191 -4.76 9.37 -8.38
N ALA A 192 -4.08 10.33 -9.02
CA ALA A 192 -2.82 10.86 -8.52
C ALA A 192 -3.00 11.60 -7.19
N PHE A 193 -4.11 12.34 -7.02
CA PHE A 193 -4.47 12.96 -5.75
C PHE A 193 -4.69 11.92 -4.64
N GLU A 194 -5.35 10.81 -4.95
CA GLU A 194 -5.57 9.71 -4.01
C GLU A 194 -4.25 9.04 -3.59
N VAL A 195 -3.24 8.92 -4.47
CA VAL A 195 -1.89 8.45 -4.07
C VAL A 195 -1.36 9.32 -2.93
N LEU A 196 -1.41 10.65 -3.14
CA LEU A 196 -0.89 11.61 -2.18
C LEU A 196 -1.67 11.58 -0.87
N ALA A 197 -2.99 11.45 -0.94
CA ALA A 197 -3.86 11.36 0.22
C ALA A 197 -3.63 10.09 1.03
N PHE A 198 -3.75 8.91 0.42
CA PHE A 198 -3.55 7.64 1.13
C PHE A 198 -2.10 7.49 1.60
N GLY A 199 -1.13 7.83 0.75
CA GLY A 199 0.28 7.80 1.11
C GLY A 199 0.60 8.71 2.29
N GLY A 200 0.07 9.93 2.30
CA GLY A 200 0.23 10.88 3.39
C GLY A 200 -0.41 10.41 4.70
N VAL A 201 -1.65 9.92 4.66
CA VAL A 201 -2.36 9.38 5.83
C VAL A 201 -1.61 8.18 6.41
N LEU A 202 -1.29 7.18 5.59
CA LEU A 202 -0.60 5.96 6.04
C LEU A 202 0.79 6.25 6.60
N SER A 203 1.54 7.12 5.93
CA SER A 203 2.87 7.54 6.40
C SER A 203 2.78 8.27 7.74
N TRP A 204 1.82 9.18 7.91
CA TRP A 204 1.65 9.89 9.16
C TRP A 204 1.21 8.97 10.30
N VAL A 205 0.26 8.05 10.06
CA VAL A 205 -0.15 7.05 11.06
C VAL A 205 1.03 6.17 11.45
N HIS A 206 1.84 5.72 10.49
CA HIS A 206 3.05 4.97 10.79
C HIS A 206 4.04 5.76 11.67
N LEU A 207 4.24 7.05 11.39
CA LEU A 207 5.09 7.91 12.22
C LEU A 207 4.51 8.08 13.63
N LEU A 208 3.19 8.22 13.78
CA LEU A 208 2.52 8.26 15.08
C LEU A 208 2.76 6.97 15.87
N GLU A 209 2.51 5.81 15.26
CA GLU A 209 2.76 4.51 15.88
C GLU A 209 4.21 4.36 16.34
N ARG A 210 5.17 4.77 15.49
CA ARG A 210 6.59 4.71 15.83
C ARG A 210 6.94 5.63 16.99
N ALA A 211 6.39 6.84 17.01
CA ALA A 211 6.66 7.80 18.08
C ALA A 211 6.05 7.36 19.41
N VAL A 212 4.81 6.88 19.40
CA VAL A 212 4.15 6.33 20.60
C VAL A 212 4.83 5.06 21.10
N ARG A 213 5.29 4.18 20.20
CA ARG A 213 6.06 3.00 20.59
C ARG A 213 7.32 3.39 21.36
N ARG A 214 8.05 4.42 20.92
CA ARG A 214 9.24 4.91 21.65
C ARG A 214 8.88 5.40 23.06
N LEU A 215 7.69 5.96 23.26
CA LEU A 215 7.20 6.35 24.59
C LEU A 215 6.81 5.15 25.45
N GLY A 216 6.30 4.07 24.85
CA GLY A 216 5.84 2.88 25.56
C GLY A 216 6.90 1.81 25.84
N VAL A 217 8.12 1.94 25.31
CA VAL A 217 9.21 0.98 25.58
C VAL A 217 9.97 1.41 26.84
N THR A 218 9.98 0.54 27.85
CA THR A 218 10.73 0.74 29.11
C THR A 218 12.24 0.64 28.86
N ALA A 219 13.06 1.40 29.59
CA ALA A 219 14.53 1.42 29.46
C ALA A 219 15.24 0.05 29.44
N PRO A 220 14.79 -0.98 30.21
CA PRO A 220 15.36 -2.34 30.12
C PRO A 220 15.08 -3.02 28.77
N THR A 221 13.97 -2.69 28.11
CA THR A 221 13.62 -3.24 26.79
C THR A 221 14.37 -2.55 25.66
N ILE A 222 14.74 -1.27 25.78
CA ILE A 222 15.65 -0.63 24.81
C ILE A 222 17.03 -1.28 24.87
N ALA A 223 17.56 -1.49 26.09
CA ALA A 223 18.83 -2.18 26.27
C ALA A 223 18.80 -3.62 25.73
N ALA A 224 17.70 -4.35 25.94
CA ALA A 224 17.54 -5.70 25.39
C ALA A 224 17.38 -5.73 23.85
N LEU A 225 16.67 -4.75 23.27
CA LEU A 225 16.51 -4.63 21.81
C LEU A 225 17.82 -4.22 21.12
N ASP A 226 18.64 -3.37 21.74
CA ASP A 226 19.97 -3.03 21.23
C ASP A 226 20.89 -4.26 21.26
N VAL A 227 20.85 -5.05 22.35
CA VAL A 227 21.61 -6.31 22.45
C VAL A 227 21.16 -7.33 21.40
N ASP A 228 19.85 -7.50 21.16
CA ASP A 228 19.35 -8.43 20.14
C ASP A 228 19.75 -7.98 18.71
N ILE A 229 19.72 -6.68 18.42
CA ILE A 229 20.17 -6.13 17.13
C ILE A 229 21.68 -6.32 16.96
N ASP A 230 22.48 -6.11 18.01
CA ASP A 230 23.92 -6.32 17.97
C ASP A 230 24.27 -7.80 17.76
N ILE A 231 23.53 -8.73 18.39
CA ILE A 231 23.70 -10.17 18.19
C ILE A 231 23.33 -10.59 16.75
N GLU A 232 22.22 -10.08 16.23
CA GLU A 232 21.78 -10.40 14.86
C GLU A 232 22.74 -9.80 13.81
N ALA A 233 23.25 -8.58 14.05
CA ALA A 233 24.28 -7.96 13.20
C ALA A 233 25.60 -8.73 13.23
N GLU A 234 26.01 -9.23 14.41
CA GLU A 234 27.24 -10.02 14.54
C GLU A 234 27.11 -11.40 13.88
N ALA A 235 25.93 -12.03 14.00
CA ALA A 235 25.64 -13.29 13.29
C ALA A 235 25.67 -13.12 11.76
N VAL A 236 25.16 -12.01 11.24
CA VAL A 236 25.21 -11.68 9.80
C VAL A 236 26.65 -11.40 9.36
N ARG A 237 27.47 -10.70 10.16
CA ARG A 237 28.90 -10.47 9.88
C ARG A 237 29.69 -11.78 9.88
N ALA A 238 29.44 -12.65 10.85
CA ALA A 238 30.06 -13.98 10.92
C ALA A 238 29.70 -14.84 9.70
N ALA A 239 28.42 -14.84 9.29
CA ALA A 239 27.98 -15.55 8.09
C ALA A 239 28.60 -14.98 6.81
N ALA A 240 28.77 -13.66 6.71
CA ALA A 240 29.46 -13.01 5.61
C ALA A 240 30.95 -13.40 5.54
N HIS A 241 31.67 -13.38 6.67
CA HIS A 241 33.06 -13.81 6.76
C HIS A 241 33.24 -15.28 6.35
N ASP A 242 32.34 -16.16 6.81
CA ASP A 242 32.38 -17.59 6.48
C ASP A 242 32.02 -17.86 4.99
N SER A 243 31.18 -17.01 4.38
CA SER A 243 30.91 -17.06 2.94
C SER A 243 32.12 -16.64 2.10
N ILE A 244 32.89 -15.64 2.55
CA ILE A 244 34.12 -15.17 1.91
C ILE A 244 35.23 -16.24 2.02
N ALA A 245 35.36 -16.87 3.20
CA ALA A 245 36.29 -17.98 3.42
C ALA A 245 35.95 -19.23 2.59
N ARG A 246 34.66 -19.51 2.35
CA ARG A 246 34.21 -20.59 1.46
C ARG A 246 34.36 -20.25 -0.02
N GLY A 247 34.19 -18.98 -0.40
CA GLY A 247 34.42 -18.48 -1.75
C GLY A 247 35.90 -18.56 -2.18
N SER A 248 36.84 -18.34 -1.26
CA SER A 248 38.28 -18.41 -1.54
C SER A 248 38.80 -19.84 -1.71
N ARG A 249 38.16 -20.86 -1.10
CA ARG A 249 38.51 -22.28 -1.28
C ARG A 249 38.06 -22.89 -2.61
N ARG A 250 37.22 -22.20 -3.41
CA ARG A 250 36.66 -22.73 -4.67
C ARG A 250 37.38 -22.28 -5.95
N ARG A 251 38.51 -21.56 -5.85
CA ARG A 251 39.42 -21.32 -6.98
C ARG A 251 40.52 -22.39 -7.00
N ARG A 252 40.27 -23.51 -7.69
CA ARG A 252 41.36 -24.38 -8.16
C ARG A 252 42.21 -23.60 -9.16
N PRO A 253 43.54 -23.60 -9.06
CA PRO A 253 44.39 -23.03 -10.09
C PRO A 253 44.33 -23.92 -11.33
N VAL A 254 44.02 -23.31 -12.49
CA VAL A 254 44.20 -23.95 -13.80
C VAL A 254 45.70 -24.01 -14.04
N THR A 255 46.29 -25.20 -13.93
CA THR A 255 47.67 -25.45 -14.33
C THR A 255 47.71 -25.56 -15.84
N SER A 256 48.16 -24.49 -16.52
CA SER A 256 48.54 -24.57 -17.92
C SER A 256 49.91 -25.26 -18.02
N ASP A 257 49.92 -26.56 -18.30
CA ASP A 257 51.17 -27.25 -18.57
C ASP A 257 51.43 -27.28 -20.08
N ALA A 258 52.45 -26.50 -20.46
CA ALA A 258 52.96 -26.41 -21.80
C ALA A 258 54.29 -27.19 -21.88
N ARG A 259 54.26 -28.40 -22.45
CA ARG A 259 55.32 -28.93 -23.34
C ARG A 259 55.10 -30.39 -23.73
N SER A 260 55.05 -30.66 -25.04
CA SER A 260 55.83 -31.70 -25.77
C SER A 260 55.19 -31.94 -27.15
N ARG A 261 55.67 -31.26 -28.20
CA ARG A 261 56.64 -31.72 -29.21
C ARG A 261 56.17 -32.86 -30.14
N ARG A 262 55.99 -32.48 -31.42
CA ARG A 262 56.43 -33.13 -32.68
C ARG A 262 56.02 -34.58 -32.99
N ARG A 263 55.29 -34.75 -34.10
CA ARG A 263 55.70 -35.46 -35.36
C ARG A 263 54.52 -35.44 -36.35
N ILE A 264 54.60 -34.72 -37.48
CA ILE A 264 54.92 -35.22 -38.83
C ILE A 264 54.38 -36.65 -39.11
N VAL A 265 53.43 -36.76 -40.04
CA VAL A 265 53.51 -37.52 -41.32
C VAL A 265 52.10 -37.81 -41.84
N ALA A 266 51.84 -37.26 -43.03
CA ALA A 266 51.12 -37.79 -44.19
C ALA A 266 50.09 -38.95 -44.05
N ASN A 267 49.00 -38.73 -44.77
CA ASN A 267 48.57 -39.50 -45.95
C ASN A 267 47.23 -40.25 -45.85
N ARG A 268 46.56 -40.23 -47.03
CA ARG A 268 45.58 -41.19 -47.56
C ARG A 268 44.11 -41.09 -47.11
N ARG A 269 43.31 -40.58 -48.06
CA ARG A 269 42.00 -41.19 -48.43
C ARG A 269 42.21 -42.68 -48.78
N PRO A 270 41.19 -43.53 -48.60
CA PRO A 270 40.37 -43.89 -49.78
C PRO A 270 38.86 -44.02 -49.50
N ALA A 271 38.12 -44.06 -50.62
CA ALA A 271 36.67 -44.25 -50.76
C ALA A 271 36.19 -45.63 -50.24
N THR A 272 34.92 -45.80 -49.88
CA THR A 272 33.80 -46.43 -50.65
C THR A 272 32.70 -46.76 -49.61
N ALA A 273 31.39 -46.87 -49.84
CA ALA A 273 30.47 -46.73 -50.97
C ALA A 273 29.01 -46.70 -50.42
N ARG A 274 28.11 -46.05 -51.18
CA ARG A 274 26.66 -46.31 -51.43
C ARG A 274 25.70 -46.67 -50.27
N SER A 275 24.60 -45.90 -50.15
CA SER A 275 23.30 -46.22 -50.81
C SER A 275 22.30 -45.05 -50.62
N ALA A 276 21.92 -44.38 -51.72
CA ALA A 276 20.54 -44.28 -52.28
C ALA A 276 19.63 -43.23 -51.57
N ALA A 277 19.42 -42.04 -52.17
CA ALA A 277 18.41 -41.71 -53.20
C ALA A 277 16.98 -41.83 -52.64
N SER A 278 16.17 -40.77 -52.52
CA SER A 278 15.53 -39.97 -53.57
C SER A 278 14.54 -39.03 -52.84
N GLY A 279 14.21 -37.79 -53.20
CA GLY A 279 14.52 -36.95 -54.35
C GLY A 279 13.51 -35.78 -54.38
N ARG A 280 14.00 -34.59 -54.79
CA ARG A 280 13.31 -33.41 -55.38
C ARG A 280 12.26 -32.71 -54.50
N GLY A 281 12.21 -31.39 -54.37
CA GLY A 281 12.56 -30.21 -55.20
C GLY A 281 11.57 -29.11 -54.74
N VAL A 282 11.71 -27.78 -54.81
CA VAL A 282 12.35 -26.87 -55.76
C VAL A 282 12.04 -25.44 -55.24
N THR A 283 13.05 -24.55 -55.29
CA THR A 283 13.06 -23.06 -55.44
C THR A 283 12.17 -22.18 -54.56
N SER A 284 12.70 -21.27 -53.72
CA SER A 284 13.30 -19.95 -54.03
C SER A 284 12.39 -19.00 -54.83
N ASP A 285 11.96 -17.89 -54.24
CA ASP A 285 12.50 -16.58 -54.62
C ASP A 285 12.05 -15.41 -53.74
N LEU A 286 13.03 -14.52 -53.50
CA LEU A 286 12.95 -13.21 -52.89
C LEU A 286 13.24 -12.16 -53.98
N ARG A 287 12.33 -11.21 -54.17
CA ARG A 287 12.47 -9.83 -54.71
C ARG A 287 11.06 -9.43 -55.16
N GLY A 288 10.48 -8.28 -54.83
CA GLY A 288 11.03 -6.95 -54.63
C GLY A 288 10.22 -6.01 -55.53
N ALA A 289 9.51 -5.03 -54.98
CA ALA A 289 8.90 -3.90 -55.70
C ALA A 289 8.49 -2.87 -54.63
N VAL A 290 9.21 -1.76 -54.48
CA VAL A 290 9.10 -0.50 -55.24
C VAL A 290 7.99 0.39 -54.69
N VAL A 291 8.46 1.57 -54.28
CA VAL A 291 7.76 2.78 -53.87
C VAL A 291 6.87 3.30 -55.01
N ASP A 292 5.65 3.71 -54.69
CA ASP A 292 5.04 4.86 -55.38
C ASP A 292 4.14 5.64 -54.42
N GLU A 293 4.21 6.94 -54.59
CA GLU A 293 3.66 8.01 -53.77
C GLU A 293 2.28 8.40 -54.31
N ASP A 294 1.57 9.23 -53.54
CA ASP A 294 0.49 10.10 -54.03
C ASP A 294 -0.94 9.51 -54.18
N ARG A 295 -1.78 9.74 -53.15
CA ARG A 295 -3.15 10.29 -53.33
C ARG A 295 -3.85 10.67 -52.02
N ARG A 296 -3.90 11.99 -51.83
CA ARG A 296 -5.07 12.82 -51.44
C ARG A 296 -5.79 12.47 -50.12
N ALA A 297 -5.58 13.38 -49.18
CA ALA A 297 -6.44 13.64 -48.03
C ALA A 297 -7.89 13.95 -48.45
N ASP A 298 -8.85 13.25 -47.85
CA ASP A 298 -10.25 13.66 -47.81
C ASP A 298 -10.68 13.81 -46.34
N PHE A 299 -10.84 15.06 -45.92
CA PHE A 299 -11.41 15.43 -44.62
C PHE A 299 -12.94 15.57 -44.77
N PRO A 300 -13.77 14.92 -43.93
CA PRO A 300 -15.18 15.26 -43.87
C PRO A 300 -15.39 16.54 -43.03
N ARG A 301 -15.93 17.58 -43.69
CA ARG A 301 -16.44 18.81 -43.04
C ARG A 301 -17.69 18.50 -42.22
N PRO A 302 -17.87 19.08 -41.01
CA PRO A 302 -19.16 19.01 -40.31
C PRO A 302 -20.16 20.02 -40.89
N ALA A 303 -21.40 19.55 -41.07
CA ALA A 303 -22.53 20.34 -41.54
C ALA A 303 -22.96 21.39 -40.50
N ARG A 304 -23.19 22.62 -40.98
CA ARG A 304 -23.92 23.69 -40.27
C ARG A 304 -25.36 23.24 -40.05
N THR A 305 -25.80 23.15 -38.80
CA THR A 305 -27.22 23.15 -38.44
C THR A 305 -27.52 24.32 -37.50
N ALA A 306 -28.72 24.87 -37.69
CA ALA A 306 -29.11 26.22 -37.36
C ALA A 306 -29.31 26.47 -35.85
N ARG A 307 -28.95 27.69 -35.42
CA ARG A 307 -29.38 28.29 -34.15
C ARG A 307 -30.89 28.49 -34.16
N ALA A 308 -31.61 27.74 -33.33
CA ALA A 308 -32.97 28.08 -32.91
C ALA A 308 -32.89 28.83 -31.56
N SER A 309 -33.19 30.12 -31.58
CA SER A 309 -33.30 30.97 -30.39
C SER A 309 -34.61 30.67 -29.66
N VAL A 310 -34.54 30.01 -28.50
CA VAL A 310 -35.69 29.87 -27.60
C VAL A 310 -35.79 31.11 -26.71
N ARG A 311 -36.83 31.92 -26.95
CA ARG A 311 -37.18 33.11 -26.18
C ARG A 311 -37.93 32.69 -24.92
N VAL A 312 -37.30 32.84 -23.75
CA VAL A 312 -37.90 32.59 -22.43
C VAL A 312 -38.93 33.69 -22.13
N ARG A 313 -40.22 33.32 -22.03
CA ARG A 313 -41.31 34.20 -21.60
C ARG A 313 -41.50 34.05 -20.09
N ARG A 314 -41.13 35.09 -19.34
CA ARG A 314 -41.31 35.23 -17.88
C ARG A 314 -42.81 35.38 -17.58
N VAL A 315 -43.40 34.46 -16.83
CA VAL A 315 -44.74 34.61 -16.23
C VAL A 315 -44.56 34.73 -14.72
N VAL A 316 -44.93 35.89 -14.18
CA VAL A 316 -45.00 36.20 -12.75
C VAL A 316 -46.47 36.44 -12.39
N ARG A 317 -46.99 35.65 -11.45
CA ARG A 317 -48.17 35.84 -10.57
C ARG A 317 -48.37 34.48 -9.88
N GLY A 318 -48.26 34.28 -8.57
CA GLY A 318 -48.50 35.13 -7.41
C GLY A 318 -49.81 34.70 -6.76
N HIS A 319 -49.79 33.75 -5.82
CA HIS A 319 -50.85 33.57 -4.80
C HIS A 319 -50.41 32.67 -3.62
N ARG A 320 -50.84 33.08 -2.42
CA ARG A 320 -50.46 32.62 -1.06
C ARG A 320 -51.00 31.23 -0.68
N PRO A 321 -50.43 30.56 0.34
CA PRO A 321 -51.01 29.35 0.95
C PRO A 321 -52.12 29.68 1.97
N PRO A 322 -53.11 28.78 2.18
CA PRO A 322 -54.14 28.96 3.19
C PRO A 322 -53.68 28.53 4.60
N SER A 323 -54.19 29.28 5.58
CA SER A 323 -54.03 29.12 7.02
C SER A 323 -54.85 27.96 7.58
N ILE A 324 -54.30 27.36 8.63
CA ILE A 324 -54.89 26.38 9.53
C ILE A 324 -55.97 27.06 10.38
N ASP A 325 -57.18 26.50 10.43
CA ASP A 325 -58.17 26.80 11.47
C ASP A 325 -58.37 25.58 12.38
N ARG A 326 -58.39 25.88 13.68
CA ARG A 326 -58.79 25.00 14.79
C ARG A 326 -60.31 24.99 14.89
N VAL A 327 -60.91 23.80 15.00
CA VAL A 327 -61.99 23.45 15.95
C VAL A 327 -61.76 22.00 16.36
#